data_AF-S9NWS6-F1
#
_entry.id   AF-S9NWS6-F1
#
_cell.length_a   1.000
_cell.length_b   1.000
_cell.length_c   1.000
_cell.angle_alpha   90.00
_cell.angle_beta   90.00
_cell.angle_gamma   90.00
#
_symmetry.space_group_name_H-M   'P 1'
#
loop_
_entity.id
_entity.type
_entity.pdbx_description
1 polymer ?
#
loop_
_entity_poly.entity_id
_entity_poly.type
_entity_poly.pdbx_seq_one_letter_code
_entity_poly.pdbx_strand_id
1 'polypeptide(L)'
;MVCFHLYEMEQRMSSPEEIEALRIAKIAFHFVMWTGEEHGFEEYLETLRASRTSPPAHSFSTREEAESWLAKQSEPPPPAVVSIGSDLYSVGYNRRHRMRLLLRIPTPQELDARQC
;
A
#
# COMPACT_ATOMS: atom_id res chain seq x y z
N MET A 1 2.99 14.71 12.98
CA MET A 1 1.76 14.26 13.68
C MET A 1 1.51 12.75 13.60
N VAL A 2 1.98 12.04 12.56
CA VAL A 2 1.80 10.57 12.36
C VAL A 2 2.20 9.70 13.57
N CYS A 3 3.28 10.05 14.28
CA CYS A 3 3.71 9.34 15.48
C CYS A 3 2.63 9.32 16.59
N PHE A 4 1.79 10.36 16.67
CA PHE A 4 0.69 10.42 17.65
C PHE A 4 -0.39 9.40 17.33
N HIS A 5 -0.81 9.28 16.06
CA HIS A 5 -1.82 8.31 15.67
C HIS A 5 -1.33 6.86 15.78
N LEU A 6 -0.07 6.59 15.43
CA LEU A 6 0.52 5.27 15.64
C LEU A 6 0.59 4.91 17.13
N TYR A 7 0.88 5.89 17.99
CA TYR A 7 0.85 5.69 19.44
C TYR A 7 -0.56 5.40 19.97
N GLU A 8 -1.58 6.13 19.51
CA GLU A 8 -2.96 5.84 19.93
C GLU A 8 -3.48 4.49 19.42
N MET A 9 -3.01 4.02 18.25
CA MET A 9 -3.33 2.68 17.75
C MET A 9 -2.69 1.58 18.60
N GLU A 10 -1.45 1.79 19.06
CA GLU A 10 -0.74 0.86 19.94
C GLU A 10 -1.49 0.62 21.26
N GLN A 11 -2.15 1.66 21.78
CA GLN A 11 -2.96 1.57 23.00
C GLN A 11 -4.29 0.81 22.80
N ARG A 12 -4.74 0.64 21.55
CA ARG A 12 -6.04 0.03 21.21
C ARG A 12 -5.92 -1.40 20.67
N MET A 13 -4.76 -1.77 20.14
CA MET A 13 -4.50 -3.11 19.62
C MET A 13 -4.31 -4.12 20.75
N SER A 14 -4.84 -5.32 20.56
CA SER A 14 -4.80 -6.37 21.59
C SER A 14 -4.28 -7.71 21.07
N SER A 15 -4.25 -7.94 19.75
CA SER A 15 -3.67 -9.16 19.20
C SER A 15 -2.15 -9.05 19.00
N PRO A 16 -1.39 -10.13 19.22
CA PRO A 16 0.04 -10.17 18.94
C PRO A 16 0.39 -9.80 17.49
N GLU A 17 -0.43 -10.22 16.54
CA GLU A 17 -0.25 -9.97 15.11
C GLU A 17 -0.43 -8.48 14.76
N GLU A 18 -1.45 -7.82 15.32
CA GLU A 18 -1.67 -6.37 15.13
C GLU A 18 -0.54 -5.54 15.75
N ILE A 19 -0.11 -5.91 16.96
CA ILE A 19 1.00 -5.23 17.66
C ILE A 19 2.29 -5.34 16.85
N GLU A 20 2.58 -6.52 16.28
CA GLU A 20 3.77 -6.72 15.47
C GLU A 20 3.69 -5.96 14.14
N ALA A 21 2.53 -5.96 13.48
CA ALA A 21 2.32 -5.16 12.26
C ALA A 21 2.54 -3.66 12.53
N LEU A 22 2.02 -3.15 13.65
CA LEU A 22 2.19 -1.76 14.05
C LEU A 22 3.65 -1.44 14.40
N ARG A 23 4.36 -2.36 15.08
CA ARG A 23 5.80 -2.23 15.36
C ARG A 23 6.59 -2.11 14.06
N ILE A 24 6.34 -2.98 13.08
CA ILE A 24 7.01 -2.95 11.77
C ILE A 24 6.71 -1.62 11.06
N ALA A 25 5.46 -1.17 11.07
CA ALA A 25 5.08 0.11 10.47
C ALA A 25 5.81 1.31 11.11
N LYS A 26 5.95 1.33 12.44
CA LYS A 26 6.71 2.36 13.17
C LYS A 26 8.19 2.37 12.78
N ILE A 27 8.82 1.20 12.66
CA ILE A 27 10.23 1.07 12.25
C ILE A 27 10.42 1.55 10.81
N ALA A 28 9.56 1.12 9.89
CA ALA A 28 9.61 1.57 8.50
C ALA A 28 9.41 3.09 8.39
N PHE A 29 8.47 3.65 9.13
CA PHE A 29 8.24 5.09 9.17
C PHE A 29 9.45 5.85 9.74
N HIS A 30 10.06 5.37 10.82
CA HIS A 30 11.27 5.95 11.37
C HIS A 30 12.43 5.91 10.36
N PHE A 31 12.61 4.79 9.64
CA PHE A 31 13.60 4.69 8.57
C PHE A 31 13.35 5.73 7.47
N VAL A 32 12.11 5.84 6.97
CA VAL A 32 11.77 6.83 5.93
C VAL A 32 12.04 8.26 6.42
N MET A 33 11.62 8.61 7.64
CA MET A 33 11.75 9.97 8.17
C MET A 33 13.18 10.38 8.54
N TRP A 34 14.03 9.43 8.96
CA TRP A 34 15.35 9.73 9.53
C TRP A 34 16.53 9.22 8.70
N THR A 35 16.29 8.32 7.74
CA THR A 35 17.34 7.64 6.97
C THR A 35 17.04 7.60 5.48
N GLY A 36 15.77 7.64 5.08
CA GLY A 36 15.39 7.87 3.69
C GLY A 36 15.85 9.26 3.28
N GLU A 37 16.64 9.36 2.21
CA GLU A 37 16.81 10.65 1.55
C GLU A 37 15.41 11.15 1.19
N GLU A 38 15.04 12.36 1.62
CA GLU A 38 13.77 13.04 1.33
C GLU A 38 13.33 12.73 -0.11
N HIS A 39 14.22 12.97 -1.07
CA HIS A 39 14.10 12.60 -2.49
C HIS A 39 13.50 11.22 -2.80
N GLY A 40 13.86 10.15 -2.07
CA GLY A 40 13.34 8.81 -2.30
C GLY A 40 11.87 8.65 -1.92
N PHE A 41 11.39 9.40 -0.92
CA PHE A 41 9.97 9.43 -0.57
C PHE A 41 9.18 10.28 -1.56
N GLU A 42 9.66 11.47 -1.94
CA GLU A 42 9.04 12.28 -2.99
C GLU A 42 8.98 11.55 -4.34
N GLU A 43 10.06 10.90 -4.76
CA GLU A 43 10.07 10.07 -5.98
C GLU A 43 9.04 8.94 -5.89
N TYR A 44 8.94 8.28 -4.73
CA TYR A 44 7.92 7.27 -4.50
C TYR A 44 6.50 7.84 -4.62
N LEU A 45 6.22 9.01 -4.05
CA LEU A 45 4.93 9.69 -4.23
C LEU A 45 4.65 10.00 -5.71
N GLU A 46 5.64 10.44 -6.46
CA GLU A 46 5.50 10.66 -7.91
C GLU A 46 5.20 9.36 -8.66
N THR A 47 5.76 8.21 -8.27
CA THR A 47 5.38 6.92 -8.85
C THR A 47 3.90 6.58 -8.58
N LEU A 48 3.39 6.92 -7.38
CA LEU A 48 1.97 6.73 -7.05
C LEU A 48 1.10 7.68 -7.86
N ARG A 49 1.47 8.95 -8.01
CA ARG A 49 0.77 9.92 -8.87
C ARG A 49 0.73 9.41 -10.32
N ALA A 50 1.86 8.98 -10.86
CA ALA A 50 1.97 8.44 -12.21
C ALA A 50 1.09 7.18 -12.41
N SER A 51 1.04 6.28 -11.41
CA SER A 51 0.22 5.07 -11.48
C SER A 51 -1.29 5.35 -11.66
N ARG A 52 -1.76 6.53 -11.27
CA ARG A 52 -3.15 6.96 -11.44
C ARG A 52 -3.44 7.62 -12.79
N THR A 53 -2.42 7.96 -13.57
CA THR A 53 -2.58 8.59 -14.90
C THR A 53 -2.88 7.58 -16.00
N SER A 54 -2.48 6.33 -15.80
CA SER A 54 -2.73 5.24 -16.75
C SER A 54 -4.07 4.55 -16.44
N PRO A 55 -4.83 4.14 -17.46
CA PRO A 55 -6.00 3.29 -17.25
C PRO A 55 -5.61 1.99 -16.53
N PRO A 56 -6.46 1.47 -15.62
CA PRO A 56 -6.21 0.19 -14.99
C PRO A 56 -6.21 -0.92 -16.04
N ALA A 57 -5.34 -1.92 -15.86
CA ALA A 57 -5.25 -3.08 -16.75
C ALA A 57 -6.54 -3.92 -16.73
N HIS A 58 -7.20 -3.98 -15.57
CA HIS A 58 -8.49 -4.63 -15.37
C HIS A 58 -9.34 -3.86 -14.37
N SER A 59 -10.66 -3.94 -14.55
CA SER A 59 -11.64 -3.35 -13.65
C SER A 59 -12.57 -4.43 -13.11
N PHE A 60 -12.75 -4.45 -11.80
CA PHE A 60 -13.60 -5.41 -11.10
C PHE A 60 -14.71 -4.67 -10.34
N SER A 61 -15.87 -5.32 -10.21
CA SER A 61 -16.97 -4.79 -9.41
C SER A 61 -16.77 -5.08 -7.93
N THR A 62 -16.14 -6.20 -7.58
CA THR A 62 -15.88 -6.58 -6.19
C THR A 62 -14.44 -7.02 -5.93
N ARG A 63 -14.08 -7.05 -4.65
CA ARG A 63 -12.76 -7.51 -4.19
C ARG A 63 -12.54 -8.98 -4.46
N GLU A 64 -13.58 -9.79 -4.27
CA GLU A 64 -13.55 -11.24 -4.47
C GLU A 64 -13.28 -11.60 -5.93
N GLU A 65 -13.84 -10.83 -6.87
CA GLU A 65 -13.55 -10.97 -8.31
C GLU A 65 -12.09 -10.69 -8.62
N ALA A 66 -11.57 -9.58 -8.08
CA ALA A 66 -10.17 -9.17 -8.28
C ALA A 66 -9.19 -10.20 -7.68
N GLU A 67 -9.48 -10.71 -6.49
CA GLU A 67 -8.66 -11.74 -5.82
C GLU A 67 -8.70 -13.07 -6.57
N SER A 68 -9.87 -13.45 -7.08
CA SER A 68 -10.03 -14.63 -7.93
C SER A 68 -9.26 -14.52 -9.25
N TRP A 69 -9.19 -13.32 -9.84
CA TRP A 69 -8.35 -13.04 -11.00
C TRP A 69 -6.86 -13.11 -10.65
N LEU A 70 -6.47 -12.53 -9.52
CA LEU A 70 -5.08 -12.49 -9.07
C LEU A 70 -4.54 -13.89 -8.74
N ALA A 71 -5.37 -14.75 -8.14
CA ALA A 71 -5.03 -16.14 -7.85
C ALA A 71 -4.69 -16.97 -9.10
N LYS A 72 -5.23 -16.58 -10.27
CA LYS A 72 -4.99 -17.25 -11.56
C LYS A 72 -3.73 -16.75 -12.29
N GLN A 73 -3.08 -15.69 -11.79
CA GLN A 73 -1.87 -15.15 -12.40
C GLN A 73 -0.65 -16.04 -12.15
N SER A 74 0.32 -15.97 -13.07
CA SER A 74 1.63 -16.62 -12.90
C SER A 74 2.32 -16.21 -11.59
N GLU A 75 3.29 -17.00 -11.14
CA GLU A 75 4.10 -16.68 -9.95
C GLU A 75 5.53 -16.29 -10.36
N PRO A 76 5.99 -15.05 -10.10
CA PRO A 76 5.23 -13.91 -9.56
C PRO A 76 4.25 -13.33 -10.59
N PRO A 77 3.16 -12.69 -10.14
CA PRO A 77 2.27 -11.95 -11.03
C PRO A 77 3.01 -10.76 -11.64
N PRO A 78 2.71 -10.39 -12.89
CA PRO A 78 3.27 -9.19 -13.50
C PRO A 78 2.79 -7.94 -12.74
N PRO A 79 3.62 -6.87 -12.63
CA PRO A 79 3.17 -5.60 -12.09
C PRO A 79 1.99 -5.07 -12.89
N ALA A 80 0.91 -4.73 -12.21
CA ALA A 80 -0.29 -4.17 -12.83
C ALA A 80 -1.03 -3.27 -11.85
N VAL A 81 -1.74 -2.27 -12.40
CA VAL A 81 -2.75 -1.50 -11.66
C VAL A 81 -4.11 -2.01 -12.08
N VAL A 82 -4.97 -2.31 -11.11
CA VAL A 82 -6.36 -2.74 -11.34
C VAL A 82 -7.30 -1.80 -10.60
N SER A 83 -8.55 -1.69 -11.04
CA SER A 83 -9.59 -0.99 -10.30
C SER A 83 -10.57 -1.97 -9.66
N ILE A 84 -11.05 -1.62 -8.47
CA ILE A 84 -12.12 -2.32 -7.77
C ILE A 84 -13.12 -1.24 -7.34
N GLY A 85 -14.27 -1.19 -8.00
CA GLY A 85 -15.17 -0.04 -7.88
C GLY A 85 -14.48 1.25 -8.33
N SER A 86 -14.44 2.25 -7.44
CA SER A 86 -13.80 3.56 -7.70
C SER A 86 -12.31 3.62 -7.32
N ASP A 87 -11.80 2.59 -6.66
CA ASP A 87 -10.44 2.59 -6.11
C ASP A 87 -9.45 1.87 -7.02
N LEU A 88 -8.20 2.32 -6.99
CA LEU A 88 -7.08 1.72 -7.71
C LEU A 88 -6.20 0.90 -6.77
N TYR A 89 -5.70 -0.23 -7.26
CA TYR A 89 -4.88 -1.16 -6.53
C TYR A 89 -3.66 -1.57 -7.36
N SER A 90 -2.49 -1.60 -6.74
CA SER A 90 -1.28 -2.18 -7.32
C SER A 90 -1.19 -3.67 -6.98
N VAL A 91 -0.87 -4.49 -7.98
CA VAL A 91 -0.59 -5.92 -7.82
C VAL A 91 0.81 -6.10 -7.24
N GLY A 92 0.86 -6.61 -6.01
CA GLY A 92 2.09 -6.91 -5.29
C GLY A 92 2.34 -8.42 -5.16
N TYR A 93 3.59 -8.78 -4.92
CA TYR A 93 3.99 -10.14 -4.60
C TYR A 93 5.07 -10.19 -3.53
N ASN A 94 4.74 -10.78 -2.39
CA ASN A 94 5.70 -11.09 -1.33
C ASN A 94 6.33 -12.47 -1.61
N ARG A 95 7.59 -12.46 -2.06
CA ARG A 95 8.33 -13.70 -2.37
C ARG A 95 8.55 -14.60 -1.16
N ARG A 96 8.81 -14.02 0.02
CA ARG A 96 9.12 -14.75 1.25
C ARG A 96 7.93 -15.59 1.72
N HIS A 97 6.73 -15.04 1.60
CA HIS A 97 5.49 -15.69 2.02
C HIS A 97 4.67 -16.27 0.86
N ARG A 98 5.20 -16.19 -0.37
CA ARG A 98 4.52 -16.57 -1.63
C ARG A 98 3.11 -15.99 -1.74
N MET A 99 2.96 -14.75 -1.28
CA MET A 99 1.66 -14.10 -1.11
C MET A 99 1.45 -13.04 -2.20
N ARG A 100 0.33 -13.12 -2.89
CA ARG A 100 -0.13 -12.12 -3.86
C ARG A 100 -0.96 -11.07 -3.11
N LEU A 101 -0.80 -9.80 -3.47
CA LEU A 101 -1.39 -8.68 -2.73
C LEU A 101 -2.06 -7.70 -3.69
N LEU A 102 -3.15 -7.09 -3.23
CA LEU A 102 -3.76 -5.92 -3.85
C LEU A 102 -3.59 -4.75 -2.89
N LEU A 103 -2.62 -3.88 -3.18
CA LEU A 103 -2.30 -2.72 -2.35
C LEU A 103 -3.03 -1.50 -2.87
N ARG A 104 -3.91 -0.90 -2.06
CA ARG A 104 -4.66 0.30 -2.47
C ARG A 104 -3.67 1.43 -2.77
N ILE A 105 -3.83 2.03 -3.94
CA ILE A 105 -3.10 3.24 -4.32
C ILE A 105 -3.85 4.43 -3.71
N PRO A 106 -3.21 5.26 -2.87
CA PRO A 106 -3.85 6.42 -2.28
C PRO A 106 -4.48 7.35 -3.33
N THR A 107 -5.53 8.05 -2.94
CA THR A 107 -6.19 9.08 -3.75
C THR A 107 -5.32 10.34 -3.84
N PRO A 108 -5.52 11.22 -4.83
CA PRO A 108 -4.78 12.48 -4.91
C PRO A 108 -4.92 13.31 -3.62
N GLN A 109 -6.12 13.35 -3.03
CA GLN A 109 -6.37 14.05 -1.77
C GLN A 109 -5.54 13.49 -0.61
N GLU A 110 -5.35 12.17 -0.56
CA GLU A 110 -4.51 11.51 0.46
C GLU A 110 -3.01 11.75 0.23
N LEU A 111 -2.59 11.92 -1.04
CA LEU A 111 -1.20 12.24 -1.40
C LEU A 111 -0.86 13.73 -1.22
N ASP A 112 -1.85 14.61 -1.36
CA ASP A 112 -1.70 16.07 -1.22
C ASP A 112 -1.94 16.56 0.21
N ALA A 113 -2.44 15.69 1.10
CA ALA A 113 -2.48 15.95 2.54
C ALA A 113 -1.04 16.08 3.04
N ARG A 114 -0.53 17.33 2.98
CA ARG A 114 0.81 17.73 3.42
C ARG A 114 1.16 16.97 4.69
N GLN A 115 2.30 16.30 4.68
CA GLN A 115 2.93 15.77 5.87
C GLN A 115 2.94 16.87 6.94
N CYS A 116 2.14 16.68 7.98
CA CYS A 116 2.15 17.46 9.22
C CYS A 116 2.67 16.58 10.36
#